data_AF-A0A9D0C7K5-F1
#
_entry.id   AF-A0A9D0C7K5-F1
#
_cell.length_a   1.000
_cell.length_b   1.000
_cell.length_c   1.000
_cell.angle_alpha   90.00
_cell.angle_beta   90.00
_cell.angle_gamma   90.00
#
_symmetry.space_group_name_H-M   'P 1'
#
loop_
_entity.id
_entity.type
_entity.pdbx_description
1 polymer ?
#
loop_
_entity_poly.entity_id
_entity_poly.type
_entity_poly.pdbx_seq_one_letter_code
_entity_poly.pdbx_strand_id
1 'polypeptide(L)'
;MSQLSDLEKLRVMLPHWIEHNQGHGEEFAQWARRLDGSDPEIAALLRDAVGSLQKAQAALDEALARAGGPLQDPHHGHHGHHGHHGHHH
;
A
#
# COMPACT_ATOMS: atom_id res chain seq x y z
N MET A 1 4.62 2.88 28.75
CA MET A 1 4.44 3.15 27.31
C MET A 1 2.95 3.37 27.08
N SER A 2 2.55 4.52 26.53
CA SER A 2 1.14 4.82 26.23
C SER A 2 0.70 3.96 25.05
N GLN A 3 -0.45 3.29 25.17
CA GLN A 3 -1.09 2.62 24.05
C GLN A 3 -1.54 3.68 23.04
N LEU A 4 -1.28 3.44 21.75
CA LEU A 4 -1.83 4.27 20.69
C LEU A 4 -3.36 4.32 20.79
N SER A 5 -3.93 5.50 20.58
CA SER A 5 -5.36 5.64 20.32
C SER A 5 -5.73 4.91 19.04
N ASP A 6 -7.01 4.55 18.90
CA ASP A 6 -7.47 3.86 17.69
C ASP A 6 -7.28 4.71 16.43
N LEU A 7 -7.37 6.04 16.55
CA LEU A 7 -7.04 6.96 15.46
C LEU A 7 -5.56 6.89 15.07
N GLU A 8 -4.64 6.82 16.04
CA GLU A 8 -3.21 6.66 15.74
C GLU A 8 -2.90 5.29 15.12
N LYS A 9 -3.55 4.22 15.59
CA LYS A 9 -3.43 2.89 14.96
C LYS A 9 -3.90 2.92 13.50
N LEU A 10 -5.02 3.60 13.21
CA LEU A 10 -5.51 3.75 11.84
C LEU A 10 -4.51 4.50 10.95
N ARG A 11 -3.87 5.55 11.45
CA ARG A 11 -2.85 6.30 10.68
C ARG A 11 -1.61 5.48 10.35
N VAL A 12 -1.34 4.39 11.08
CA VAL A 12 -0.31 3.40 10.75
C VAL A 12 -0.82 2.36 9.75
N MET A 13 -2.07 1.91 9.89
CA MET A 13 -2.64 0.83 9.06
C MET A 13 -3.08 1.28 7.66
N LEU A 14 -3.64 2.49 7.54
CA LEU A 14 -4.16 2.99 6.26
C LEU A 14 -3.12 3.00 5.13
N PRO A 15 -1.87 3.48 5.32
CA PRO A 15 -0.83 3.38 4.30
C PRO A 15 -0.58 1.95 3.80
N HIS A 16 -0.52 0.98 4.72
CA HIS A 16 -0.30 -0.43 4.36
C HIS A 16 -1.46 -1.02 3.54
N TRP A 17 -2.71 -0.69 3.89
CA TRP A 17 -3.87 -1.14 3.11
C TRP A 17 -3.93 -0.49 1.72
N ILE A 18 -3.54 0.79 1.62
CA ILE A 18 -3.44 1.49 0.33
C ILE A 18 -2.40 0.80 -0.57
N GLU A 19 -1.20 0.53 -0.06
CA GLU A 19 -0.14 -0.19 -0.78
C GLU A 19 -0.60 -1.60 -1.20
N HIS A 20 -1.26 -2.32 -0.30
CA HIS A 20 -1.76 -3.66 -0.59
C HIS A 20 -2.84 -3.68 -1.68
N ASN A 21 -3.76 -2.70 -1.67
CA ASN A 21 -4.77 -2.55 -2.71
C ASN A 21 -4.15 -2.27 -4.09
N GLN A 22 -3.06 -1.49 -4.15
CA GLN A 22 -2.32 -1.25 -5.39
C GLN A 22 -1.74 -2.55 -5.94
N GLY A 23 -1.03 -3.32 -5.09
CA GLY A 23 -0.46 -4.61 -5.49
C GLY A 23 -1.51 -5.60 -6.00
N HIS A 24 -2.65 -5.72 -5.32
CA HIS A 24 -3.76 -6.56 -5.79
C HIS A 24 -4.38 -6.04 -7.09
N GLY A 25 -4.55 -4.73 -7.25
CA GLY A 25 -5.06 -4.14 -8.48
C GLY A 25 -4.16 -4.44 -9.69
N GLU A 26 -2.84 -4.35 -9.52
CA GLU A 26 -1.87 -4.68 -10.56
C GLU A 26 -1.93 -6.17 -10.96
N GLU A 27 -2.01 -7.06 -9.97
CA GLU A 27 -2.12 -8.51 -10.20
C GLU A 27 -3.42 -8.86 -10.92
N PHE A 28 -4.56 -8.32 -10.49
CA PHE A 28 -5.86 -8.56 -11.14
C PHE A 28 -5.85 -8.05 -12.58
N ALA A 29 -5.29 -6.86 -12.82
CA ALA A 29 -5.16 -6.31 -14.16
C ALA A 29 -4.24 -7.16 -15.05
N GLN A 30 -3.17 -7.75 -14.50
CA GLN A 30 -2.30 -8.67 -15.23
C GLN A 30 -3.06 -9.93 -15.67
N TRP A 31 -3.85 -10.53 -14.79
CA TRP A 31 -4.66 -11.70 -15.11
C TRP A 31 -5.78 -11.39 -16.10
N ALA A 32 -6.45 -10.25 -15.97
CA ALA A 32 -7.46 -9.82 -16.92
C ALA A 32 -6.91 -9.76 -18.36
N ARG A 33 -5.70 -9.19 -18.55
CA ARG A 33 -5.03 -9.15 -19.86
C ARG A 33 -4.70 -10.54 -20.42
N ARG A 34 -4.36 -11.51 -19.57
CA ARG A 34 -4.06 -12.89 -19.99
C ARG A 34 -5.31 -13.63 -20.46
N LEU A 35 -6.46 -13.31 -19.87
CA LEU A 35 -7.74 -14.00 -20.12
C LEU A 35 -8.60 -13.32 -21.21
N ASP A 36 -8.22 -12.15 -21.73
CA ASP A 36 -9.01 -11.41 -22.71
C ASP A 36 -9.39 -12.21 -23.98
N GLY A 37 -8.55 -13.18 -24.37
CA GLY A 37 -8.79 -14.03 -25.54
C GLY A 37 -9.47 -15.38 -25.24
N SER A 38 -9.38 -15.88 -24.02
CA SER A 38 -9.91 -17.21 -23.64
C SER A 38 -11.20 -17.13 -22.86
N ASP A 39 -11.29 -16.19 -21.91
CA ASP A 39 -12.36 -16.08 -20.92
C ASP A 39 -12.73 -14.61 -20.70
N PRO A 40 -13.32 -13.93 -21.70
CA PRO A 40 -13.55 -12.49 -21.67
C PRO A 40 -14.50 -12.03 -20.53
N GLU A 41 -15.43 -12.88 -20.11
CA GLU A 41 -16.32 -12.61 -18.97
C GLU A 41 -15.55 -12.57 -17.65
N ILE A 42 -14.61 -13.50 -17.43
CA ILE A 42 -13.75 -13.52 -16.23
C ILE A 42 -12.80 -12.31 -16.27
N ALA A 43 -12.23 -12.00 -17.45
CA ALA A 43 -11.39 -10.83 -17.62
C ALA A 43 -12.13 -9.52 -17.29
N ALA A 44 -13.41 -9.42 -17.64
CA ALA A 44 -14.26 -8.27 -17.30
C ALA A 44 -14.46 -8.14 -15.77
N LEU A 45 -14.79 -9.24 -15.08
CA LEU A 45 -14.95 -9.23 -13.62
C LEU A 45 -13.66 -8.83 -12.89
N LEU A 46 -12.49 -9.27 -13.38
CA LEU A 46 -11.20 -8.84 -12.82
C LEU A 46 -10.96 -7.33 -13.01
N ARG A 47 -11.34 -6.76 -14.16
CA ARG A 47 -11.29 -5.30 -14.36
C ARG A 47 -12.24 -4.55 -13.43
N ASP A 48 -13.43 -5.08 -13.19
CA ASP A 48 -14.37 -4.48 -12.24
C ASP A 48 -13.84 -4.52 -10.81
N ALA A 49 -13.14 -5.59 -10.43
CA ALA A 49 -12.44 -5.68 -9.15
C ALA A 49 -11.33 -4.62 -9.04
N VAL A 50 -10.54 -4.38 -10.09
CA VAL A 50 -9.55 -3.29 -10.15
C VAL A 50 -10.21 -1.94 -9.91
N GLY A 51 -11.31 -1.65 -10.61
CA GLY A 51 -12.06 -0.40 -10.43
C GLY A 51 -12.63 -0.24 -9.02
N SER A 52 -13.02 -1.35 -8.38
CA SER A 52 -13.49 -1.35 -7.00
C SER A 52 -12.37 -1.08 -6.00
N LEU A 53 -11.18 -1.66 -6.21
CA LEU A 53 -9.99 -1.35 -5.40
C LEU A 53 -9.56 0.11 -5.54
N GLN A 54 -9.63 0.69 -6.74
CA GLN A 54 -9.33 2.11 -6.95
C GLN A 54 -10.29 3.03 -6.17
N LYS A 55 -11.59 2.70 -6.15
CA LYS A 55 -12.58 3.44 -5.35
C LYS A 55 -12.31 3.30 -3.84
N ALA A 56 -11.99 2.09 -3.39
CA ALA A 56 -11.63 1.84 -2.00
C ALA A 56 -10.38 2.64 -1.62
N GLN A 57 -9.34 2.62 -2.46
CA GLN A 57 -8.12 3.38 -2.25
C GLN A 57 -8.39 4.88 -2.11
N ALA A 58 -9.18 5.48 -2.99
CA ALA A 58 -9.54 6.90 -2.88
C ALA A 58 -10.25 7.24 -1.55
N ALA A 59 -11.12 6.36 -1.07
CA ALA A 59 -11.77 6.53 0.23
C ALA A 59 -10.78 6.38 1.41
N LEU A 60 -9.82 5.46 1.30
CA LEU A 60 -8.77 5.28 2.31
C LEU A 60 -7.79 6.45 2.34
N ASP A 61 -7.42 7.00 1.19
CA ASP A 61 -6.59 8.22 1.08
C ASP A 61 -7.28 9.42 1.76
N GLU A 62 -8.57 9.62 1.50
CA GLU A 62 -9.35 10.66 2.16
C GLU A 62 -9.47 10.43 3.67
N ALA A 63 -9.69 9.18 4.11
CA ALA A 63 -9.72 8.83 5.52
C ALA A 63 -8.37 9.13 6.21
N LEU A 64 -7.26 8.82 5.54
CA LEU A 64 -5.91 9.10 6.03
C LEU A 64 -5.67 10.60 6.16
N ALA A 65 -6.07 11.39 5.16
CA ALA A 65 -5.96 12.84 5.19
C ALA A 65 -6.76 13.43 6.37
N ARG A 66 -8.02 12.99 6.56
CA ARG A 66 -8.88 13.43 7.68
C ARG A 66 -8.37 12.98 9.05
N ALA A 67 -7.68 11.85 9.12
CA ALA A 67 -7.04 11.36 10.33
C ALA A 67 -5.77 12.14 10.71
N GLY A 68 -5.30 13.07 9.87
CA GLY A 68 -4.09 13.87 10.10
C GLY A 68 -2.84 13.31 9.42
N GLY A 69 -3.02 12.51 8.35
CA GLY A 69 -1.93 11.94 7.56
C GLY A 69 -1.26 10.73 8.22
N PRO A 70 -0.30 10.09 7.53
CA PRO A 70 0.42 8.94 8.06
C PRO A 70 1.15 9.31 9.34
N LEU A 71 1.07 8.43 10.35
CA LEU A 71 1.98 8.51 11.48
C LEU A 71 3.35 8.03 10.95
N GLN A 72 4.40 8.83 11.10
CA GLN A 72 5.75 8.32 10.83
C GLN A 72 5.95 7.08 11.69
N ASP A 73 6.22 5.95 11.07
CA ASP A 73 6.53 4.72 11.78
C ASP A 73 7.68 5.02 12.76
N PRO A 74 7.49 4.86 14.08
CA PRO A 74 8.55 5.07 15.06
C PRO A 74 9.79 4.18 14.80
N HIS A 75 9.69 3.17 13.94
CA HIS A 75 10.75 2.21 13.65
C HIS A 75 11.62 2.51 12.41
N HIS A 76 11.40 3.61 11.68
CA HIS A 76 12.20 3.94 10.48
C HIS A 76 13.17 5.12 10.63
N GLY A 77 13.53 5.48 11.87
CA GLY A 77 14.61 6.41 12.17
C GLY A 77 15.91 5.70 12.59
N HIS A 78 17.00 5.93 11.85
CA HIS A 78 18.42 5.61 12.15
C HIS A 78 19.04 4.35 11.51
N HIS A 79 19.30 4.38 10.20
CA HIS A 79 20.59 3.89 9.71
C HIS A 79 21.61 5.02 9.78
N GLY A 80 22.22 5.14 10.96
CA GLY A 80 23.39 5.98 11.17
C GLY A 80 24.58 5.51 10.35
N HIS A 81 25.25 6.48 9.74
CA HIS A 81 26.58 6.40 9.17
C HIS A 81 27.58 5.70 10.13
N HIS A 82 28.09 4.54 9.73
CA HIS A 82 29.38 3.98 10.16
C HIS A 82 29.97 3.36 8.90
N GLY A 83 31.17 3.62 8.43
CA GLY A 83 32.33 4.33 8.95
C GLY A 83 33.46 3.91 8.01
N HIS A 84 34.24 4.88 7.54
CA HIS A 84 35.44 4.65 6.74
C HIS A 84 36.32 3.57 7.40
N HIS A 85 36.66 2.50 6.70
CA HIS A 85 37.83 1.68 7.01
C HIS A 85 38.61 1.44 5.73
N GLY A 86 39.76 2.10 5.65
CA GLY A 86 40.71 1.96 4.56
C GLY A 86 41.27 0.54 4.53
N HIS A 87 41.39 -0.01 3.33
CA HIS A 87 42.33 -1.08 3.07
C HIS A 87 43.60 -0.47 2.48
N HIS A 88 44.62 -0.45 3.33
CA HIS A 88 46.02 -0.30 2.98
C HIS A 88 46.60 -1.70 2.67
N HIS A 89 47.48 -1.73 1.67
CA HIS A 89 48.36 -2.81 1.21
C HIS A 89 47.74 -3.98 0.42
#